data_AF-A0A6S7ACS8-F1
#
_entry.id   AF-A0A6S7ACS8-F1
#
_cell.length_a   1.000
_cell.length_b   1.000
_cell.length_c   1.000
_cell.angle_alpha   90.00
_cell.angle_beta   90.00
_cell.angle_gamma   90.00
#
_symmetry.space_group_name_H-M   'P 1'
#
loop_
_entity.id
_entity.type
_entity.pdbx_description
1 polymer ?
#
loop_
_entity_poly.entity_id
_entity_poly.type
_entity_poly.pdbx_seq_one_letter_code
_entity_poly.pdbx_strand_id
1 'polypeptide(L)'
;MKRRISAVRTIAVLCLSAYAFGVRTNGIFALAPVMIMLAWTIIAQRKPGSSQRTTTAYSAIASIFILAAVVGGVQLVSYGYIKAQKRYPIQYLELYDIAGISSISGVDYFPEYIKTTPQYRKDKVAEEYAKSILWGNANNLIMRRPDGLPSLLPRNTDAGLQAELRASWLNAISNESSVYMKHRFAVFNFLMSEGYYPSHTDRNLILQAHFASEKRVPDVFDFRVPGAMNAKMVVSSILKLSNGSFLYVGWFWLILLTFQLLIGLTVMRPARVGLVIAMVSASGLLYIFPYIVVAPASDFRYLYWSALAGGLSAILILAHTANAVHEKLVSVFSRRREVCKSVP
;
A
#
# COMPACT_ATOMS: atom_id res chain seq x y z
N MET A 1 16.25 22.98 -26.23
CA MET A 1 15.07 23.48 -25.46
C MET A 1 14.84 22.62 -24.22
N LYS A 2 14.98 23.17 -23.00
CA LYS A 2 14.56 22.46 -21.78
C LYS A 2 13.03 22.43 -21.75
N ARG A 3 12.40 21.29 -22.06
CA ARG A 3 10.94 21.11 -21.94
C ARG A 3 10.53 21.34 -20.49
N ARG A 4 9.79 22.43 -20.23
CA ARG A 4 9.18 22.69 -18.92
C ARG A 4 8.05 21.69 -18.69
N ILE A 5 7.81 21.31 -17.43
CA ILE A 5 6.60 20.54 -17.08
C ILE A 5 5.38 21.41 -17.42
N SER A 6 4.44 20.88 -18.21
CA SER A 6 3.21 21.59 -18.55
C SER A 6 2.24 21.61 -17.37
N ALA A 7 1.45 22.67 -17.25
CA ALA A 7 0.41 22.77 -16.23
C ALA A 7 -0.54 21.58 -16.25
N VAL A 8 -0.90 21.09 -17.44
CA VAL A 8 -1.73 19.89 -17.63
C VAL A 8 -1.15 18.66 -16.92
N ARG A 9 0.16 18.43 -17.03
CA ARG A 9 0.83 17.29 -16.35
C ARG A 9 0.81 17.47 -14.84
N THR A 10 1.06 18.68 -14.35
CA THR A 10 1.01 18.98 -12.92
C THR A 10 -0.40 18.74 -12.36
N ILE A 11 -1.44 19.23 -13.05
CA ILE A 11 -2.84 19.02 -12.66
C ILE A 11 -3.16 17.53 -12.64
N ALA A 12 -2.79 16.78 -13.68
CA ALA A 12 -3.02 15.34 -13.74
C ALA A 12 -2.38 14.59 -12.56
N VAL A 13 -1.12 14.92 -12.20
CA VAL A 13 -0.45 14.33 -11.03
C VAL A 13 -1.18 14.66 -9.74
N LEU A 14 -1.63 15.91 -9.56
CA LEU A 14 -2.39 16.31 -8.37
C LEU A 14 -3.74 15.58 -8.27
N CYS A 15 -4.48 15.45 -9.37
CA CYS A 15 -5.74 14.70 -9.41
C CYS A 15 -5.52 13.21 -9.07
N LEU A 16 -4.49 12.58 -9.65
CA LEU A 16 -4.15 11.19 -9.34
C LEU A 16 -3.70 11.01 -7.89
N SER A 17 -3.04 12.01 -7.31
CA SER A 17 -2.61 11.99 -5.91
C SER A 17 -3.79 12.13 -4.95
N ALA A 18 -4.74 13.01 -5.27
CA ALA A 18 -6.00 13.13 -4.54
C ALA A 18 -6.81 11.83 -4.60
N TYR A 19 -6.88 11.19 -5.77
CA TYR A 19 -7.49 9.86 -5.92
C TYR A 19 -6.76 8.81 -5.08
N ALA A 20 -5.42 8.74 -5.16
CA ALA A 20 -4.63 7.77 -4.42
C ALA A 20 -4.87 7.88 -2.90
N PHE A 21 -4.83 9.10 -2.35
CA PHE A 21 -5.13 9.35 -0.94
C PHE A 21 -6.59 9.05 -0.58
N GLY A 22 -7.53 9.47 -1.43
CA GLY A 22 -8.97 9.28 -1.20
C GLY A 22 -9.39 7.81 -1.18
N VAL A 23 -8.78 6.98 -2.01
CA VAL A 23 -9.04 5.53 -2.03
C VAL A 23 -8.36 4.82 -0.86
N ARG A 24 -7.14 5.24 -0.50
CA ARG A 24 -6.37 4.66 0.61
C ARG A 24 -5.58 5.73 1.34
N THR A 25 -5.96 5.98 2.59
CA THR A 25 -5.36 7.04 3.42
C THR A 25 -3.86 6.82 3.68
N ASN A 26 -3.41 5.58 3.77
CA ASN A 26 -1.98 5.24 3.90
C ASN A 26 -1.17 5.47 2.61
N GLY A 27 -1.83 5.72 1.48
CA GLY A 27 -1.20 6.17 0.23
C GLY A 27 -0.43 7.49 0.40
N ILE A 28 -0.70 8.28 1.45
CA ILE A 28 0.03 9.51 1.73
C ILE A 28 1.55 9.31 1.87
N PHE A 29 1.98 8.20 2.47
CA PHE A 29 3.41 7.91 2.65
C PHE A 29 4.09 7.56 1.32
N ALA A 30 3.39 6.84 0.45
CA ALA A 30 3.85 6.56 -0.91
C ALA A 30 3.98 7.84 -1.75
N LEU A 31 3.10 8.82 -1.55
CA LEU A 31 3.13 10.07 -2.30
C LEU A 31 4.34 10.96 -1.94
N ALA A 32 4.92 10.83 -0.75
CA ALA A 32 5.97 11.74 -0.29
C ALA A 32 7.21 11.81 -1.23
N PRO A 33 7.85 10.69 -1.63
CA PRO A 33 8.97 10.75 -2.59
C PRO A 33 8.56 11.28 -3.96
N VAL A 34 7.35 10.97 -4.41
CA VAL A 34 6.82 11.43 -5.71
C VAL A 34 6.61 12.94 -5.71
N MET A 35 6.05 13.49 -4.63
CA MET A 35 5.87 14.93 -4.47
C MET A 35 7.22 15.65 -4.38
N ILE A 36 8.19 15.10 -3.64
CA ILE A 36 9.55 15.65 -3.55
C ILE A 36 10.17 15.71 -4.95
N MET A 37 10.07 14.64 -5.73
CA MET A 37 10.59 14.61 -7.10
C MET A 37 9.89 15.62 -8.02
N LEU A 38 8.56 15.77 -7.92
CA LEU A 38 7.80 16.74 -8.68
C LEU A 38 8.23 18.18 -8.35
N ALA A 39 8.25 18.52 -7.05
CA ALA A 39 8.65 19.83 -6.55
C ALA A 39 10.10 20.15 -6.94
N TRP A 40 11.00 19.17 -6.78
CA TRP A 40 12.39 19.29 -7.16
C TRP A 40 12.57 19.58 -8.64
N THR A 41 11.83 18.89 -9.50
CA THR A 41 11.90 19.12 -10.94
C THR A 41 11.41 20.51 -11.31
N ILE A 42 10.32 20.99 -10.70
CA ILE A 42 9.79 22.34 -10.94
C ILE A 42 10.78 23.42 -10.47
N ILE A 43 11.34 23.28 -9.27
CA ILE A 43 12.27 24.27 -8.69
C ILE A 43 13.58 24.28 -9.47
N ALA A 44 14.16 23.12 -9.78
CA ALA A 44 15.40 23.01 -10.56
C ALA A 44 15.25 23.60 -11.98
N GLN A 45 14.06 23.51 -12.58
CA GLN A 45 13.77 24.15 -13.87
C GLN A 45 13.68 25.67 -13.78
N ARG A 46 13.18 26.22 -12.67
CA ARG A 46 13.01 27.67 -12.45
C ARG A 46 14.26 28.35 -11.92
N LYS A 47 15.09 27.65 -11.14
CA LYS A 47 16.31 28.17 -10.51
C LYS A 47 17.53 27.28 -10.84
N PRO A 48 18.01 27.28 -12.10
CA PRO A 48 19.08 26.38 -12.54
C PRO A 48 20.45 26.60 -11.87
N GLY A 49 20.66 27.71 -11.16
CA GLY A 49 21.89 27.98 -10.39
C GLY A 49 21.79 27.66 -8.89
N SER A 50 20.65 27.15 -8.40
CA SER A 50 20.49 26.79 -6.99
C SER A 50 21.31 25.55 -6.64
N SER A 51 21.93 25.54 -5.45
CA SER A 51 22.64 24.36 -4.96
C SER A 51 21.69 23.16 -4.86
N GLN A 52 22.21 21.93 -5.03
CA GLN A 52 21.39 20.73 -4.88
C GLN A 52 20.74 20.63 -3.49
N ARG A 53 21.49 20.99 -2.43
CA ARG A 53 20.99 20.97 -1.05
C ARG A 53 19.81 21.92 -0.86
N THR A 54 19.97 23.16 -1.34
CA THR A 54 18.93 24.19 -1.27
C THR A 54 17.69 23.77 -2.05
N THR A 55 17.87 23.23 -3.26
CA THR A 55 16.76 22.74 -4.10
C THR A 55 16.03 21.59 -3.40
N THR A 56 16.74 20.62 -2.85
CA THR A 56 16.12 19.49 -2.12
C THR A 56 15.36 19.96 -0.87
N ALA A 57 15.92 20.87 -0.08
CA ALA A 57 15.25 21.42 1.10
C ALA A 57 13.94 22.13 0.73
N TYR A 58 13.96 23.03 -0.25
CA TYR A 58 12.74 23.69 -0.73
C TYR A 58 11.73 22.70 -1.32
N SER A 59 12.20 21.64 -1.96
CA SER A 59 11.32 20.60 -2.52
C SER A 59 10.64 19.81 -1.43
N ALA A 60 11.35 19.45 -0.35
CA ALA A 60 10.77 18.78 0.80
C ALA A 60 9.68 19.64 1.46
N ILE A 61 9.96 20.93 1.67
CA ILE A 61 8.99 21.89 2.22
C ILE A 61 7.77 22.01 1.29
N ALA A 62 8.00 22.24 -0.01
CA ALA A 62 6.92 22.35 -0.98
C ALA A 62 6.04 21.09 -1.03
N SER A 63 6.64 19.90 -0.93
CA SER A 63 5.90 18.64 -0.87
C SER A 63 5.01 18.52 0.36
N ILE A 64 5.44 19.00 1.52
CA ILE A 64 4.61 19.03 2.72
C ILE A 64 3.36 19.87 2.46
N PHE A 65 3.52 21.07 1.88
CA PHE A 65 2.38 21.93 1.54
C PHE A 65 1.47 21.30 0.47
N ILE A 66 2.03 20.66 -0.55
CA ILE A 66 1.25 19.96 -1.59
C ILE A 66 0.46 18.81 -0.97
N LEU A 67 1.09 17.99 -0.14
CA LEU A 67 0.41 16.89 0.55
C LEU A 67 -0.68 17.40 1.50
N ALA A 68 -0.40 18.45 2.27
CA ALA A 68 -1.40 19.09 3.13
C ALA A 68 -2.59 19.62 2.32
N ALA A 69 -2.34 20.23 1.16
CA ALA A 69 -3.39 20.69 0.25
C ALA A 69 -4.20 19.53 -0.35
N VAL A 70 -3.56 18.41 -0.72
CA VAL A 70 -4.25 17.20 -1.20
C VAL A 70 -5.14 16.62 -0.10
N VAL A 71 -4.61 16.46 1.12
CA VAL A 71 -5.38 15.95 2.26
C VAL A 71 -6.53 16.88 2.60
N GLY A 72 -6.25 18.18 2.78
CA GLY A 72 -7.26 19.19 3.09
C GLY A 72 -8.33 19.28 2.00
N GLY A 73 -7.95 19.23 0.73
CA GLY A 73 -8.87 19.22 -0.41
C GLY A 73 -9.78 18.00 -0.41
N VAL A 74 -9.23 16.79 -0.21
CA VAL A 74 -10.04 15.57 -0.12
C VAL A 74 -11.00 15.61 1.07
N GLN A 75 -10.55 16.11 2.23
CA GLN A 75 -11.39 16.26 3.42
C GLN A 75 -12.52 17.28 3.20
N LEU A 76 -12.21 18.45 2.63
CA LEU A 76 -13.17 19.50 2.34
C LEU A 76 -14.21 19.03 1.32
N VAL A 77 -13.79 18.37 0.24
CA VAL A 77 -14.72 17.81 -0.76
C VAL A 77 -15.58 16.71 -0.13
N SER A 78 -14.98 15.78 0.59
CA SER A 78 -15.71 14.63 1.16
C SER A 78 -16.73 15.05 2.21
N TYR A 79 -16.34 15.89 3.17
CA TYR A 79 -17.18 16.22 4.32
C TYR A 79 -17.88 17.59 4.21
N GLY A 80 -17.28 18.56 3.52
CA GLY A 80 -17.88 19.88 3.32
C GLY A 80 -18.86 19.90 2.14
N TYR A 81 -18.47 19.35 1.00
CA TYR A 81 -19.29 19.40 -0.21
C TYR A 81 -20.20 18.19 -0.38
N ILE A 82 -19.64 16.98 -0.38
CA ILE A 82 -20.39 15.72 -0.55
C ILE A 82 -21.19 15.38 0.71
N LYS A 83 -20.79 15.92 1.87
CA LYS A 83 -21.37 15.61 3.19
C LYS A 83 -21.36 14.10 3.49
N ALA A 84 -20.26 13.45 3.13
CA ALA A 84 -20.08 12.02 3.33
C ALA A 84 -20.25 11.63 4.80
N GLN A 85 -20.95 10.52 5.05
CA GLN A 85 -21.13 9.99 6.40
C GLN A 85 -19.81 9.42 6.94
N LYS A 86 -19.44 9.80 8.17
CA LYS A 86 -18.28 9.22 8.85
C LYS A 86 -18.58 7.76 9.23
N ARG A 87 -17.76 6.84 8.72
CA ARG A 87 -17.86 5.39 8.97
C ARG A 87 -16.73 4.82 9.83
N TYR A 88 -15.82 5.68 10.28
CA TYR A 88 -14.66 5.36 11.13
C TYR A 88 -13.99 4.01 10.79
N PRO A 89 -13.43 3.82 9.58
CA PRO A 89 -12.84 2.53 9.18
C PRO A 89 -11.70 2.07 10.10
N ILE A 90 -11.02 3.03 10.74
CA ILE A 90 -9.92 2.79 11.69
C ILE A 90 -10.34 1.94 12.89
N GLN A 91 -11.62 1.92 13.26
CA GLN A 91 -12.11 1.10 14.38
C GLN A 91 -11.86 -0.40 14.17
N TYR A 92 -11.75 -0.85 12.92
CA TYR A 92 -11.37 -2.23 12.62
C TYR A 92 -9.97 -2.55 13.16
N LEU A 93 -9.03 -1.62 12.97
CA LEU A 93 -7.66 -1.71 13.47
C LEU A 93 -7.65 -1.65 15.01
N GLU A 94 -8.34 -0.68 15.59
CA GLU A 94 -8.39 -0.42 17.03
C GLU A 94 -8.97 -1.62 17.80
N LEU A 95 -10.08 -2.19 17.32
CA LEU A 95 -10.70 -3.38 17.91
C LEU A 95 -9.82 -4.63 17.76
N TYR A 96 -9.13 -4.79 16.63
CA TYR A 96 -8.24 -5.93 16.43
C TYR A 96 -7.03 -5.88 17.38
N ASP A 97 -6.48 -4.68 17.57
CA ASP A 97 -5.41 -4.45 18.55
C ASP A 97 -5.85 -4.76 19.97
N ILE A 98 -6.98 -4.20 20.40
CA ILE A 98 -7.49 -4.43 21.75
C ILE A 98 -7.76 -5.93 21.94
N ALA A 99 -8.29 -6.62 20.93
CA ALA A 99 -8.47 -8.07 20.97
C ALA A 99 -7.14 -8.80 21.14
N GLY A 100 -6.11 -8.45 20.36
CA GLY A 100 -4.79 -9.08 20.44
C GLY A 100 -4.10 -8.81 21.76
N ILE A 101 -4.09 -7.56 22.22
CA ILE A 101 -3.50 -7.15 23.50
C ILE A 101 -4.22 -7.85 24.64
N SER A 102 -5.55 -7.81 24.68
CA SER A 102 -6.34 -8.39 25.78
C SER A 102 -6.24 -9.91 25.84
N SER A 103 -6.13 -10.57 24.67
CA SER A 103 -5.99 -12.02 24.59
C SER A 103 -4.61 -12.51 25.03
N ILE A 104 -3.55 -11.74 24.75
CA ILE A 104 -2.18 -12.12 25.11
C ILE A 104 -1.84 -11.73 26.55
N SER A 105 -2.23 -10.53 26.99
CA SER A 105 -1.95 -10.04 28.35
C SER A 105 -2.91 -10.62 29.40
N GLY A 106 -4.10 -11.05 28.99
CA GLY A 106 -5.17 -11.46 29.89
C GLY A 106 -5.90 -10.29 30.57
N VAL A 107 -5.58 -9.04 30.26
CA VAL A 107 -6.27 -7.84 30.78
C VAL A 107 -7.36 -7.39 29.80
N ASP A 108 -8.56 -7.04 30.28
CA ASP A 108 -9.67 -6.63 29.41
C ASP A 108 -9.69 -5.11 29.16
N TYR A 109 -9.08 -4.71 28.04
CA TYR A 109 -9.01 -3.31 27.60
C TYR A 109 -10.20 -2.84 26.76
N PHE A 110 -11.25 -3.64 26.59
CA PHE A 110 -12.39 -3.19 25.78
C PHE A 110 -13.14 -2.03 26.45
N PRO A 111 -13.66 -1.07 25.65
CA PRO A 111 -14.53 0.00 26.15
C PRO A 111 -15.86 -0.56 26.66
N GLU A 112 -16.56 0.21 27.50
CA GLU A 112 -17.73 -0.28 28.24
C GLU A 112 -18.87 -0.65 27.30
N TYR A 113 -19.08 0.13 26.23
CA TYR A 113 -20.14 -0.15 25.25
C TYR A 113 -19.96 -1.52 24.55
N ILE A 114 -18.72 -2.00 24.40
CA ILE A 114 -18.45 -3.35 23.91
C ILE A 114 -18.75 -4.38 25.00
N LYS A 115 -18.31 -4.12 26.24
CA LYS A 115 -18.52 -5.03 27.37
C LYS A 115 -20.00 -5.27 27.68
N THR A 116 -20.84 -4.27 27.51
CA THR A 116 -22.30 -4.36 27.72
C THR A 116 -23.05 -5.02 26.55
N THR A 117 -22.36 -5.31 25.44
CA THR A 117 -22.98 -5.94 24.27
C THR A 117 -23.29 -7.42 24.58
N PRO A 118 -24.51 -7.93 24.32
CA PRO A 118 -24.90 -9.31 24.69
C PRO A 118 -24.00 -10.42 24.12
N GLN A 119 -23.32 -10.12 23.01
CA GLN A 119 -22.43 -11.04 22.31
C GLN A 119 -21.02 -11.09 22.91
N TYR A 120 -20.64 -10.09 23.70
CA TYR A 120 -19.29 -9.96 24.21
C TYR A 120 -19.02 -10.99 25.31
N ARG A 121 -17.99 -11.80 25.09
CA ARG A 121 -17.46 -12.77 26.04
C ARG A 121 -15.95 -12.78 25.87
N LYS A 122 -15.21 -12.36 26.89
CA LYS A 122 -13.73 -12.25 26.84
C LYS A 122 -13.07 -13.54 26.36
N ASP A 123 -13.48 -14.67 26.91
CA ASP A 123 -12.92 -16.00 26.58
C ASP A 123 -13.15 -16.34 25.10
N LYS A 124 -14.33 -15.99 24.58
CA LYS A 124 -14.69 -16.20 23.17
C LYS A 124 -13.93 -15.27 22.23
N VAL A 125 -13.68 -14.02 22.65
CA VAL A 125 -12.82 -13.09 21.91
C VAL A 125 -11.40 -13.65 21.81
N ALA A 126 -10.85 -14.21 22.89
CA ALA A 126 -9.53 -14.84 22.89
C ALA A 126 -9.47 -16.07 21.97
N GLU A 127 -10.49 -16.92 21.99
CA GLU A 127 -10.61 -18.07 21.09
C GLU A 127 -10.65 -17.64 19.62
N GLU A 128 -11.51 -16.67 19.28
CA GLU A 128 -11.63 -16.18 17.91
C GLU A 128 -10.41 -15.35 17.48
N TYR A 129 -9.72 -14.69 18.40
CA TYR A 129 -8.44 -14.04 18.13
C TYR A 129 -7.36 -15.06 17.73
N ALA A 130 -7.27 -16.19 18.43
CA ALA A 130 -6.32 -17.25 18.09
C ALA A 130 -6.55 -17.80 16.67
N LYS A 131 -7.80 -17.85 16.19
CA LYS A 131 -8.13 -18.18 14.79
C LYS A 131 -7.79 -17.02 13.84
N SER A 132 -8.16 -15.81 14.22
CA SER A 132 -7.99 -14.58 13.43
C SER A 132 -6.53 -14.27 13.12
N ILE A 133 -5.63 -14.44 14.09
CA ILE A 133 -4.19 -14.20 13.89
C ILE A 133 -3.56 -15.19 12.90
N LEU A 134 -4.07 -16.42 12.84
CA LEU A 134 -3.66 -17.42 11.84
C LEU A 134 -4.15 -17.08 10.43
N TRP A 135 -5.13 -16.18 10.29
CA TRP A 135 -5.64 -15.70 9.00
C TRP A 135 -5.16 -14.28 8.68
N GLY A 136 -4.38 -13.66 9.57
CA GLY A 136 -3.90 -12.29 9.45
C GLY A 136 -5.01 -11.24 9.34
N ASN A 137 -6.22 -11.50 9.82
CA ASN A 137 -7.32 -10.53 9.76
C ASN A 137 -8.31 -10.72 10.92
N ALA A 138 -9.11 -9.70 11.20
CA ALA A 138 -10.06 -9.67 12.31
C ALA A 138 -11.51 -9.96 11.89
N ASN A 139 -11.73 -10.60 10.73
CA ASN A 139 -13.09 -10.74 10.18
C ASN A 139 -14.00 -11.57 11.10
N ASN A 140 -13.49 -12.62 11.74
CA ASN A 140 -14.30 -13.42 12.67
C ASN A 140 -14.72 -12.65 13.94
N LEU A 141 -13.96 -11.63 14.30
CA LEU A 141 -14.23 -10.81 15.47
C LEU A 141 -15.21 -9.67 15.13
N ILE A 142 -14.97 -8.96 14.02
CA ILE A 142 -15.56 -7.65 13.73
C ILE A 142 -16.65 -7.73 12.64
N MET A 143 -16.55 -8.70 11.74
CA MET A 143 -17.58 -8.90 10.70
C MET A 143 -18.63 -9.90 11.19
N ARG A 144 -19.71 -10.02 10.42
CA ARG A 144 -20.75 -11.02 10.70
C ARG A 144 -20.13 -12.42 10.61
N ARG A 145 -20.43 -13.27 11.59
CA ARG A 145 -19.84 -14.60 11.67
C ARG A 145 -20.48 -15.55 10.64
N PRO A 146 -19.76 -16.58 10.16
CA PRO A 146 -20.23 -17.49 9.10
C PRO A 146 -21.53 -18.25 9.44
N ASP A 147 -21.77 -18.46 10.74
CA ASP A 147 -22.98 -19.04 11.32
C ASP A 147 -24.21 -18.09 11.28
N GLY A 148 -24.05 -16.90 10.67
CA GLY A 148 -25.07 -15.87 10.61
C GLY A 148 -25.21 -15.07 11.90
N LEU A 149 -24.43 -15.39 12.94
CA LEU A 149 -24.47 -14.71 14.22
C LEU A 149 -23.86 -13.30 14.15
N PRO A 150 -24.29 -12.39 15.03
CA PRO A 150 -23.69 -11.07 15.15
C PRO A 150 -22.19 -11.13 15.45
N SER A 151 -21.50 -10.05 15.07
CA SER A 151 -20.10 -9.78 15.42
C SER A 151 -19.91 -9.78 16.93
N LEU A 152 -18.76 -10.27 17.39
CA LEU A 152 -18.37 -10.19 18.81
C LEU A 152 -17.97 -8.77 19.20
N LEU A 153 -17.42 -8.01 18.26
CA LEU A 153 -16.91 -6.65 18.42
C LEU A 153 -17.62 -5.72 17.42
N PRO A 154 -18.89 -5.35 17.69
CA PRO A 154 -19.69 -4.57 16.75
C PRO A 154 -19.09 -3.20 16.50
N ARG A 155 -19.16 -2.77 15.23
CA ARG A 155 -18.74 -1.44 14.80
C ARG A 155 -19.81 -0.38 15.11
N ASN A 156 -19.36 0.84 15.34
CA ASN A 156 -20.23 1.99 15.60
C ASN A 156 -19.89 3.19 14.69
N THR A 157 -20.85 4.10 14.51
CA THR A 157 -20.70 5.37 13.80
C THR A 157 -20.86 6.58 14.72
N ASP A 158 -21.19 6.39 15.99
CA ASP A 158 -21.30 7.45 16.99
C ASP A 158 -19.92 8.02 17.35
N ALA A 159 -19.79 9.35 17.34
CA ALA A 159 -18.51 10.00 17.55
C ALA A 159 -17.98 9.86 19.00
N GLY A 160 -18.86 9.81 20.00
CA GLY A 160 -18.50 9.64 21.40
C GLY A 160 -17.94 8.25 21.67
N LEU A 161 -18.63 7.21 21.18
CA LEU A 161 -18.16 5.83 21.31
C LEU A 161 -16.86 5.56 20.55
N GLN A 162 -16.62 6.28 19.44
CA GLN A 162 -15.34 6.22 18.73
C GLN A 162 -14.20 6.91 19.50
N ALA A 163 -14.49 7.98 20.24
CA ALA A 163 -13.51 8.61 21.11
C ALA A 163 -13.17 7.70 22.30
N GLU A 164 -14.17 7.04 22.89
CA GLU A 164 -13.97 6.04 23.95
C GLU A 164 -13.12 4.86 23.45
N LEU A 165 -13.45 4.29 22.29
CA LEU A 165 -12.66 3.22 21.67
C LEU A 165 -11.20 3.63 21.47
N ARG A 166 -10.96 4.83 20.94
CA ARG A 166 -9.60 5.33 20.74
C ARG A 166 -8.85 5.52 22.06
N ALA A 167 -9.51 6.03 23.10
CA ALA A 167 -8.90 6.17 24.41
C ALA A 167 -8.50 4.80 24.98
N SER A 168 -9.39 3.81 24.91
CA SER A 168 -9.11 2.43 25.33
C SER A 168 -7.98 1.81 24.52
N TRP A 169 -7.93 2.04 23.21
CA TRP A 169 -6.87 1.54 22.33
C TRP A 169 -5.50 2.12 22.68
N LEU A 170 -5.41 3.45 22.85
CA LEU A 170 -4.17 4.11 23.26
C LEU A 170 -3.73 3.68 24.66
N ASN A 171 -4.67 3.52 25.59
CA ASN A 171 -4.41 3.02 26.93
C ASN A 171 -3.85 1.58 26.90
N ALA A 172 -4.43 0.70 26.08
CA ALA A 172 -3.94 -0.66 25.90
C ALA A 172 -2.51 -0.68 25.34
N ILE A 173 -2.22 0.14 24.31
CA ILE A 173 -0.87 0.25 23.73
C ILE A 173 0.14 0.78 24.75
N SER A 174 -0.25 1.80 25.53
CA SER A 174 0.63 2.41 26.52
C SER A 174 0.99 1.45 27.65
N ASN A 175 0.02 0.66 28.13
CA ASN A 175 0.24 -0.29 29.23
C ASN A 175 0.90 -1.59 28.75
N GLU A 176 0.65 -2.02 27.51
CA GLU A 176 1.07 -3.33 26.97
C GLU A 176 1.88 -3.19 25.66
N SER A 177 2.81 -2.25 25.61
CA SER A 177 3.55 -1.90 24.38
C SER A 177 4.27 -3.09 23.72
N SER A 178 4.87 -3.98 24.51
CA SER A 178 5.55 -5.18 23.99
C SER A 178 4.57 -6.19 23.39
N VAL A 179 3.40 -6.36 24.01
CA VAL A 179 2.32 -7.23 23.53
C VAL A 179 1.73 -6.67 22.24
N TYR A 180 1.50 -5.36 22.18
CA TYR A 180 1.07 -4.67 20.97
C TYR A 180 2.06 -4.92 19.81
N MET A 181 3.36 -4.74 20.06
CA MET A 181 4.38 -5.03 19.04
C MET A 181 4.39 -6.49 18.62
N LYS A 182 4.24 -7.44 19.55
CA LYS A 182 4.14 -8.88 19.23
C LYS A 182 2.95 -9.18 18.32
N HIS A 183 1.78 -8.63 18.64
CA HIS A 183 0.59 -8.73 17.80
C HIS A 183 0.85 -8.15 16.40
N ARG A 184 1.41 -6.94 16.33
CA ARG A 184 1.66 -6.24 15.07
C ARG A 184 2.71 -6.89 14.19
N PHE A 185 3.78 -7.41 14.77
CA PHE A 185 4.76 -8.22 14.03
C PHE A 185 4.15 -9.52 13.49
N ALA A 186 3.24 -10.17 14.21
CA ALA A 186 2.56 -11.36 13.70
C ALA A 186 1.68 -11.04 12.47
N VAL A 187 0.87 -9.97 12.55
CA VAL A 187 0.05 -9.50 11.42
C VAL A 187 0.92 -9.07 10.23
N PHE A 188 1.98 -8.31 10.48
CA PHE A 188 2.92 -7.88 9.45
C PHE A 188 3.65 -9.08 8.82
N ASN A 189 4.15 -10.02 9.61
CA ASN A 189 4.83 -11.20 9.08
C ASN A 189 3.90 -12.04 8.21
N PHE A 190 2.62 -12.17 8.57
CA PHE A 190 1.63 -12.82 7.72
C PHE A 190 1.42 -12.05 6.41
N LEU A 191 1.34 -10.71 6.45
CA LEU A 191 1.20 -9.86 5.26
C LEU A 191 2.40 -10.02 4.31
N MET A 192 3.59 -10.20 4.87
CA MET A 192 4.83 -10.30 4.10
C MET A 192 5.12 -11.71 3.59
N SER A 193 4.55 -12.74 4.22
CA SER A 193 4.78 -14.15 3.88
C SER A 193 3.69 -14.70 2.95
N GLU A 194 3.83 -15.96 2.54
CA GLU A 194 2.74 -16.71 1.89
C GLU A 194 1.63 -16.93 2.92
N GLY A 195 0.68 -15.99 3.01
CA GLY A 195 -0.49 -16.14 3.87
C GLY A 195 -1.28 -17.40 3.49
N TYR A 196 -1.24 -18.43 4.34
CA TYR A 196 -2.02 -19.65 4.16
C TYR A 196 -3.44 -19.39 4.65
N TYR A 197 -4.39 -19.18 3.73
CA TYR A 197 -5.81 -19.18 4.05
C TYR A 197 -6.31 -20.63 4.15
N PRO A 198 -6.75 -21.14 5.32
CA PRO A 198 -7.03 -22.56 5.51
C PRO A 198 -8.33 -23.08 4.87
N SER A 199 -9.06 -22.27 4.11
CA SER A 199 -10.28 -22.73 3.44
C SER A 199 -9.93 -23.42 2.11
N HIS A 200 -9.84 -24.74 2.19
CA HIS A 200 -10.03 -25.75 1.14
C HIS A 200 -9.36 -25.50 -0.23
N THR A 201 -8.34 -26.33 -0.50
CA THR A 201 -7.80 -26.75 -1.80
C THR A 201 -7.07 -25.74 -2.70
N ASP A 202 -7.22 -24.44 -2.55
CA ASP A 202 -6.49 -23.47 -3.39
C ASP A 202 -5.53 -22.62 -2.55
N ARG A 203 -4.22 -22.90 -2.68
CA ARG A 203 -3.14 -22.04 -2.16
C ARG A 203 -3.37 -20.61 -2.66
N ASN A 204 -3.15 -19.57 -1.85
CA ASN A 204 -3.17 -18.16 -2.25
C ASN A 204 -4.50 -17.56 -2.73
N LEU A 205 -5.50 -17.49 -1.84
CA LEU A 205 -6.74 -16.72 -2.01
C LEU A 205 -6.57 -15.18 -2.12
N ILE A 206 -5.35 -14.71 -2.39
CA ILE A 206 -4.96 -13.30 -2.54
C ILE A 206 -5.75 -12.58 -3.64
N LEU A 207 -6.23 -13.33 -4.63
CA LEU A 207 -7.04 -12.83 -5.73
C LEU A 207 -8.38 -13.55 -5.83
N GLN A 208 -8.90 -14.11 -4.74
CA GLN A 208 -10.35 -14.28 -4.69
C GLN A 208 -10.93 -12.87 -4.70
N ALA A 209 -11.30 -12.42 -5.89
CA ALA A 209 -12.42 -11.54 -6.00
C ALA A 209 -13.52 -12.26 -5.23
N HIS A 210 -13.79 -11.79 -4.02
CA HIS A 210 -15.12 -11.89 -3.45
C HIS A 210 -16.02 -11.09 -4.41
N PHE A 211 -16.23 -11.61 -5.63
CA PHE A 211 -17.50 -11.50 -6.28
C PHE A 211 -18.41 -12.11 -5.26
N ALA A 212 -18.98 -11.23 -4.44
CA ALA A 212 -19.87 -11.65 -3.41
C ALA A 212 -20.86 -12.60 -4.09
N SER A 213 -21.00 -13.82 -3.59
CA SER A 213 -22.25 -14.55 -3.78
C SER A 213 -23.33 -13.84 -2.95
N GLU A 214 -23.40 -12.53 -3.05
CA GLU A 214 -24.51 -11.73 -2.60
C GLU A 214 -25.64 -12.11 -3.54
N LYS A 215 -26.49 -13.04 -3.08
CA LYS A 215 -27.79 -13.40 -3.66
C LYS A 215 -28.72 -12.19 -3.92
N ARG A 216 -28.24 -10.95 -3.77
CA ARG A 216 -28.97 -9.67 -3.83
C ARG A 216 -28.27 -8.59 -4.67
N VAL A 217 -27.07 -8.83 -5.20
CA VAL A 217 -26.58 -8.02 -6.32
C VAL A 217 -27.28 -8.61 -7.53
N PRO A 218 -28.10 -7.87 -8.32
CA PRO A 218 -28.54 -8.37 -9.61
C PRO A 218 -27.29 -8.82 -10.33
N ASP A 219 -27.26 -10.10 -10.64
CA ASP A 219 -26.10 -10.79 -11.12
C ASP A 219 -25.50 -9.90 -12.23
N VAL A 220 -24.29 -9.39 -12.05
CA VAL A 220 -23.58 -8.68 -13.14
C VAL A 220 -23.50 -9.58 -14.39
N PHE A 221 -23.78 -10.86 -14.20
CA PHE A 221 -24.01 -11.94 -15.15
C PHE A 221 -25.22 -11.78 -16.09
N ASP A 222 -26.13 -10.82 -15.86
CA ASP A 222 -27.15 -10.45 -16.87
C ASP A 222 -26.60 -9.51 -17.95
N PHE A 223 -25.42 -8.92 -17.74
CA PHE A 223 -24.68 -8.28 -18.83
C PHE A 223 -23.93 -9.34 -19.64
N ARG A 224 -24.61 -9.90 -20.65
CA ARG A 224 -23.98 -10.70 -21.73
C ARG A 224 -23.16 -9.78 -22.64
N VAL A 225 -22.07 -9.21 -22.13
CA VAL A 225 -21.11 -8.48 -22.95
C VAL A 225 -20.33 -9.51 -23.78
N PRO A 226 -20.25 -9.37 -25.12
CA PRO A 226 -19.39 -10.21 -25.94
C PRO A 226 -17.98 -10.26 -25.36
N GLY A 227 -17.45 -11.46 -25.13
CA GLY A 227 -16.11 -11.66 -24.58
C GLY A 227 -16.02 -11.74 -23.05
N ALA A 228 -17.10 -11.59 -22.29
CA ALA A 228 -17.07 -11.73 -20.82
C ALA A 228 -16.55 -13.12 -20.37
N MET A 229 -16.93 -14.19 -21.07
CA MET A 229 -16.44 -15.55 -20.79
C MET A 229 -14.94 -15.68 -21.09
N ASN A 230 -14.47 -15.11 -22.20
CA ASN A 230 -13.04 -15.12 -22.55
C ASN A 230 -12.23 -14.30 -21.55
N ALA A 231 -12.73 -13.12 -21.16
CA ALA A 231 -12.12 -12.31 -20.11
C ALA A 231 -12.06 -13.07 -18.79
N LYS A 232 -13.13 -13.77 -18.40
CA LYS A 232 -13.16 -14.61 -17.19
C LYS A 232 -12.13 -15.73 -17.27
N MET A 233 -12.03 -16.43 -18.40
CA MET A 233 -11.02 -17.47 -18.61
C MET A 233 -9.61 -16.91 -18.50
N VAL A 234 -9.31 -15.82 -19.20
CA VAL A 234 -8.00 -15.15 -19.15
C VAL A 234 -7.65 -14.72 -17.73
N VAL A 235 -8.56 -14.02 -17.05
CA VAL A 235 -8.36 -13.62 -15.65
C VAL A 235 -8.12 -14.86 -14.80
N SER A 236 -8.99 -15.87 -14.86
CA SER A 236 -8.84 -17.10 -14.06
C SER A 236 -7.54 -17.85 -14.32
N SER A 237 -7.03 -17.86 -15.56
CA SER A 237 -5.75 -18.47 -15.92
C SER A 237 -4.58 -17.67 -15.36
N ILE A 238 -4.63 -16.34 -15.45
CA ILE A 238 -3.64 -15.46 -14.83
C ILE A 238 -3.65 -15.65 -13.30
N LEU A 239 -4.84 -15.75 -12.69
CA LEU A 239 -5.00 -16.01 -11.26
C LEU A 239 -4.39 -17.34 -10.86
N LYS A 240 -4.67 -18.42 -11.61
CA LYS A 240 -4.11 -19.76 -11.36
C LYS A 240 -2.59 -19.79 -11.51
N LEU A 241 -2.04 -19.13 -12.53
CA LEU A 241 -0.58 -19.04 -12.73
C LEU A 241 0.10 -18.18 -11.66
N SER A 242 -0.59 -17.12 -11.24
CA SER A 242 -0.17 -16.22 -10.16
C SER A 242 -0.21 -16.90 -8.79
N ASN A 243 -1.08 -17.89 -8.63
CA ASN A 243 -1.32 -18.60 -7.40
C ASN A 243 -0.08 -19.38 -6.96
N GLY A 244 0.52 -19.04 -5.82
CA GLY A 244 1.77 -19.68 -5.36
C GLY A 244 3.03 -19.10 -5.98
N SER A 245 2.91 -18.03 -6.77
CA SER A 245 4.09 -17.31 -7.25
C SER A 245 4.72 -16.48 -6.12
N PHE A 246 6.05 -16.46 -6.07
CA PHE A 246 6.82 -15.56 -5.21
C PHE A 246 6.47 -14.08 -5.42
N LEU A 247 5.85 -13.73 -6.56
CA LEU A 247 5.34 -12.38 -6.85
C LEU A 247 4.22 -11.93 -5.89
N TYR A 248 3.60 -12.86 -5.15
CA TYR A 248 2.59 -12.55 -4.13
C TYR A 248 3.14 -12.64 -2.70
N VAL A 249 4.46 -12.76 -2.56
CA VAL A 249 5.15 -12.73 -1.28
C VAL A 249 5.62 -11.30 -1.03
N GLY A 250 5.18 -10.69 0.06
CA GLY A 250 5.57 -9.32 0.40
C GLY A 250 7.07 -9.16 0.63
N TRP A 251 7.73 -10.17 1.22
CA TRP A 251 9.19 -10.16 1.41
C TRP A 251 9.96 -9.99 0.10
N PHE A 252 9.49 -10.60 -0.99
CA PHE A 252 10.10 -10.44 -2.31
C PHE A 252 10.12 -8.95 -2.72
N TRP A 253 9.00 -8.26 -2.60
CA TRP A 253 8.91 -6.85 -2.99
C TRP A 253 9.70 -5.93 -2.07
N LEU A 254 9.71 -6.18 -0.75
CA LEU A 254 10.54 -5.41 0.18
C LEU A 254 12.02 -5.51 -0.17
N ILE A 255 12.50 -6.73 -0.42
CA ILE A 255 13.90 -7.00 -0.78
C ILE A 255 14.22 -6.35 -2.13
N LEU A 256 13.39 -6.59 -3.15
CA LEU A 256 13.57 -6.04 -4.49
C LEU A 256 13.63 -4.50 -4.47
N LEU A 257 12.68 -3.84 -3.81
CA LEU A 257 12.64 -2.38 -3.70
C LEU A 257 13.85 -1.83 -2.96
N THR A 258 14.32 -2.53 -1.92
CA THR A 258 15.53 -2.14 -1.18
C THR A 258 16.75 -2.19 -2.08
N PHE A 259 16.95 -3.27 -2.84
CA PHE A 259 18.04 -3.37 -3.81
C PHE A 259 17.94 -2.30 -4.90
N GLN A 260 16.75 -2.07 -5.46
CA GLN A 260 16.54 -1.04 -6.48
C GLN A 260 16.82 0.37 -5.95
N LEU A 261 16.43 0.67 -4.71
CA LEU A 261 16.77 1.93 -4.05
C LEU A 261 18.29 2.11 -3.95
N LEU A 262 19.00 1.08 -3.48
CA LEU A 262 20.46 1.10 -3.40
C LEU A 262 21.10 1.29 -4.77
N ILE A 263 20.65 0.55 -5.79
CA ILE A 263 21.12 0.70 -7.19
C ILE A 263 20.92 2.13 -7.69
N GLY A 264 19.74 2.70 -7.48
CA GLY A 264 19.43 4.08 -7.86
C GLY A 264 20.33 5.12 -7.18
N LEU A 265 20.63 4.93 -5.90
CA LEU A 265 21.44 5.85 -5.08
C LEU A 265 22.95 5.68 -5.25
N THR A 266 23.42 4.51 -5.68
CA THR A 266 24.85 4.17 -5.74
C THR A 266 25.35 4.00 -7.17
N VAL A 267 24.83 2.99 -7.89
CA VAL A 267 25.31 2.60 -9.23
C VAL A 267 24.83 3.57 -10.30
N MET A 268 23.54 3.94 -10.27
CA MET A 268 22.91 4.75 -11.32
C MET A 268 22.80 6.24 -10.97
N ARG A 269 23.40 6.65 -9.85
CA ARG A 269 23.35 8.03 -9.33
C ARG A 269 23.75 9.12 -10.34
N PRO A 270 24.78 8.93 -11.20
CA PRO A 270 25.15 9.97 -12.18
C PRO A 270 24.05 10.23 -13.21
N ALA A 271 23.20 9.24 -13.47
CA ALA A 271 22.12 9.35 -14.42
C ALA A 271 20.84 9.85 -13.74
N ARG A 272 20.08 10.73 -14.43
CA ARG A 272 18.77 11.19 -13.92
C ARG A 272 17.79 10.05 -13.65
N VAL A 273 17.93 8.93 -14.38
CA VAL A 273 17.12 7.73 -14.17
C VAL A 273 17.37 7.10 -12.80
N GLY A 274 18.59 7.18 -12.24
CA GLY A 274 18.91 6.64 -10.92
C GLY A 274 18.12 7.33 -9.82
N LEU A 275 17.93 8.65 -9.93
CA LEU A 275 17.07 9.41 -9.01
C LEU A 275 15.61 8.98 -9.12
N VAL A 276 15.09 8.76 -10.34
CA VAL A 276 13.72 8.29 -10.54
C VAL A 276 13.53 6.90 -9.94
N ILE A 277 14.45 5.97 -10.19
CA ILE A 277 14.45 4.63 -9.61
C ILE A 277 14.46 4.72 -8.08
N ALA A 278 15.34 5.54 -7.50
CA ALA A 278 15.42 5.73 -6.06
C ALA A 278 14.10 6.27 -5.48
N MET A 279 13.47 7.27 -6.12
CA MET A 279 12.22 7.86 -5.63
C MET A 279 11.02 6.92 -5.76
N VAL A 280 10.92 6.16 -6.87
CA VAL A 280 9.87 5.14 -7.05
C VAL A 280 10.05 4.00 -6.05
N SER A 281 11.28 3.52 -5.86
CA SER A 281 11.56 2.46 -4.90
C SER A 281 11.32 2.92 -3.45
N ALA A 282 11.74 4.14 -3.10
CA ALA A 282 11.45 4.73 -1.80
C ALA A 282 9.94 4.89 -1.56
N SER A 283 9.18 5.25 -2.61
CA SER A 283 7.71 5.31 -2.54
C SER A 283 7.08 3.94 -2.25
N GLY A 284 7.57 2.89 -2.91
CA GLY A 284 7.14 1.51 -2.64
C GLY A 284 7.45 1.05 -1.22
N LEU A 285 8.63 1.40 -0.68
CA LEU A 285 9.05 1.06 0.69
C LEU A 285 8.26 1.84 1.76
N LEU A 286 8.09 3.15 1.58
CA LEU A 286 7.30 3.99 2.48
C LEU A 286 5.82 3.63 2.49
N TYR A 287 5.35 2.89 1.49
CA TYR A 287 4.02 2.30 1.51
C TYR A 287 3.96 1.03 2.38
N ILE A 288 5.04 0.25 2.48
CA ILE A 288 5.11 -0.97 3.31
C ILE A 288 5.28 -0.63 4.78
N PHE A 289 6.22 0.26 5.13
CA PHE A 289 6.63 0.46 6.53
C PHE A 289 5.52 0.81 7.52
N PRO A 290 4.53 1.67 7.18
CA PRO A 290 3.42 1.95 8.09
C PRO A 290 2.64 0.70 8.51
N TYR A 291 2.57 -0.33 7.65
CA TYR A 291 1.86 -1.57 7.96
C TYR A 291 2.50 -2.38 9.09
N ILE A 292 3.76 -2.12 9.45
CA ILE A 292 4.36 -2.71 10.65
C ILE A 292 3.56 -2.32 11.89
N VAL A 293 2.98 -1.11 11.91
CA VAL A 293 2.26 -0.57 13.07
C VAL A 293 0.74 -0.61 12.85
N VAL A 294 0.28 -0.32 11.62
CA VAL A 294 -1.14 -0.09 11.34
C VAL A 294 -1.73 -0.95 10.23
N ALA A 295 -1.17 -2.15 9.97
CA ALA A 295 -1.81 -3.10 9.05
C ALA A 295 -3.22 -3.47 9.51
N PRO A 296 -4.29 -3.13 8.75
CA PRO A 296 -5.64 -3.52 9.14
C PRO A 296 -5.82 -5.03 9.01
N ALA A 297 -5.31 -5.62 7.94
CA ALA A 297 -5.33 -7.05 7.68
C ALA A 297 -4.11 -7.41 6.81
N SER A 298 -3.88 -8.70 6.61
CA SER A 298 -2.71 -9.23 5.93
C SER A 298 -2.94 -9.64 4.47
N ASP A 299 -3.88 -8.96 3.80
CA ASP A 299 -4.14 -9.16 2.38
C ASP A 299 -3.05 -8.53 1.49
N PHE A 300 -2.57 -9.26 0.48
CA PHE A 300 -1.57 -8.72 -0.45
C PHE A 300 -2.04 -7.46 -1.23
N ARG A 301 -3.34 -7.15 -1.25
CA ARG A 301 -3.85 -5.89 -1.80
C ARG A 301 -3.22 -4.67 -1.14
N TYR A 302 -2.75 -4.80 0.10
CA TYR A 302 -2.02 -3.75 0.81
C TYR A 302 -0.61 -3.54 0.23
N LEU A 303 -0.09 -4.44 -0.60
CA LEU A 303 1.23 -4.38 -1.23
C LEU A 303 1.20 -4.10 -2.74
N TYR A 304 0.02 -3.92 -3.35
CA TYR A 304 -0.11 -3.66 -4.80
C TYR A 304 0.74 -2.49 -5.30
N TRP A 305 0.78 -1.38 -4.56
CA TRP A 305 1.62 -0.25 -4.97
C TRP A 305 3.11 -0.59 -4.92
N SER A 306 3.55 -1.31 -3.89
CA SER A 306 4.95 -1.77 -3.78
C SER A 306 5.33 -2.71 -4.93
N ALA A 307 4.41 -3.59 -5.34
CA ALA A 307 4.58 -4.44 -6.51
C ALA A 307 4.70 -3.63 -7.81
N LEU A 308 3.81 -2.65 -8.02
CA LEU A 308 3.85 -1.77 -9.18
C LEU A 308 5.12 -0.91 -9.21
N ALA A 309 5.51 -0.33 -8.08
CA ALA A 309 6.73 0.46 -7.94
C ALA A 309 7.96 -0.40 -8.24
N GLY A 310 8.02 -1.62 -7.70
CA GLY A 310 9.12 -2.55 -7.93
C GLY A 310 9.23 -2.98 -9.39
N GLY A 311 8.09 -3.29 -10.02
CA GLY A 311 8.02 -3.62 -11.44
C GLY A 311 8.46 -2.45 -12.34
N LEU A 312 7.97 -1.24 -12.05
CA LEU A 312 8.36 -0.03 -12.80
C LEU A 312 9.86 0.26 -12.65
N SER A 313 10.40 0.21 -11.44
CA SER A 313 11.83 0.37 -11.19
C SER A 313 12.67 -0.68 -11.92
N ALA A 314 12.23 -1.94 -11.96
CA ALA A 314 12.92 -3.00 -12.71
C ALA A 314 12.96 -2.69 -14.22
N ILE A 315 11.84 -2.26 -14.81
CA ILE A 315 11.77 -1.88 -16.23
C ILE A 315 12.72 -0.71 -16.53
N LEU A 316 12.76 0.31 -15.65
CA LEU A 316 13.65 1.47 -15.82
C LEU A 316 15.13 1.07 -15.75
N ILE A 317 15.50 0.19 -14.83
CA ILE A 317 16.87 -0.34 -14.70
C ILE A 317 17.25 -1.13 -15.96
N LEU A 318 16.38 -2.01 -16.44
CA LEU A 318 16.61 -2.82 -17.64
C LEU A 318 16.76 -1.93 -18.88
N ALA A 319 15.83 -0.99 -19.09
CA ALA A 319 15.86 -0.09 -20.23
C ALA A 319 17.14 0.76 -20.27
N HIS A 320 17.56 1.30 -19.12
CA HIS A 320 18.79 2.09 -19.06
C HIS A 320 20.04 1.24 -19.32
N THR A 321 20.11 0.06 -18.71
CA THR A 321 21.25 -0.87 -18.91
C THR A 321 21.33 -1.32 -20.36
N ALA A 322 20.21 -1.69 -20.98
CA ALA A 322 20.16 -2.08 -22.39
C ALA A 322 20.62 -0.93 -23.32
N ASN A 323 20.18 0.30 -23.06
CA ASN A 323 20.63 1.46 -23.83
C ASN A 323 22.13 1.71 -23.68
N ALA A 324 22.67 1.62 -22.46
CA ALA A 324 24.11 1.80 -22.23
C ALA A 324 24.96 0.71 -22.92
N VAL A 325 24.49 -0.55 -22.92
CA VAL A 325 25.14 -1.65 -23.65
C VAL A 325 25.09 -1.40 -25.16
N HIS A 326 23.94 -0.98 -25.68
CA HIS A 326 23.77 -0.65 -27.09
C HIS A 326 24.72 0.47 -27.55
N GLU A 327 24.78 1.58 -26.82
CA GLU A 327 25.69 2.70 -27.11
C GLU A 327 27.16 2.26 -27.10
N LYS A 328 27.55 1.42 -26.13
CA LYS A 328 28.91 0.88 -26.05
C LYS A 328 29.23 0.00 -27.26
N LEU A 329 28.33 -0.90 -27.66
CA LEU A 329 28.52 -1.75 -28.84
C LEU A 329 28.66 -0.93 -30.12
N VAL A 330 27.77 0.06 -30.34
CA VAL A 330 27.84 0.96 -31.50
C VAL A 330 29.19 1.68 -31.56
N SER A 331 29.69 2.18 -30.42
CA SER A 331 30.98 2.88 -30.35
C SER A 331 32.19 1.99 -30.66
N VAL A 332 32.12 0.70 -30.33
CA VAL A 332 33.19 -0.26 -30.64
C VAL A 332 33.21 -0.57 -32.14
N PHE A 333 32.04 -0.75 -32.75
CA PHE A 333 31.93 -1.03 -34.18
C PHE A 333 32.28 0.20 -35.06
N SER A 334 31.96 1.42 -34.63
CA SER A 334 32.34 2.63 -35.38
C SER A 334 33.85 2.83 -35.40
N ARG A 335 34.54 2.67 -34.26
CA ARG A 335 36.02 2.76 -34.19
C ARG A 335 36.73 1.74 -35.08
N ARG A 336 36.23 0.50 -35.15
CA ARG A 336 36.81 -0.53 -36.05
C ARG A 336 36.68 -0.14 -37.53
N ARG A 337 35.58 0.50 -37.95
CA ARG A 337 35.43 0.98 -39.34
C ARG A 337 36.38 2.13 -39.66
N GLU A 338 36.68 3.00 -38.71
CA GLU A 338 37.63 4.09 -38.91
C GLU A 338 39.07 3.57 -39.03
N VAL A 339 39.47 2.61 -38.18
CA VAL A 339 40.80 1.99 -38.25
C VAL A 339 41.02 1.23 -39.57
N CYS A 340 40.01 0.52 -40.09
CA CYS A 340 40.12 -0.14 -41.39
C CYS A 340 40.14 0.82 -42.59
N LYS A 341 39.69 2.07 -42.43
CA LYS A 341 39.79 3.11 -43.48
C LYS A 341 41.13 3.84 -43.48
N SER A 342 41.94 3.70 -42.42
CA SER A 342 43.22 4.39 -42.27
C SER A 342 44.45 3.50 -42.53
N VAL A 343 44.26 2.28 -43.02
CA VAL A 343 45.37 1.43 -43.51
C VAL A 343 45.43 1.61 -45.03
N PRO A 344 46.46 2.31 -45.57
CA PRO A 344 46.61 2.57 -47.00
C PRO A 344 46.92 1.32 -47.82
#